data_AF-A0A927KIV8-F1
#
_entry.id   AF-A0A927KIV8-F1
#
_cell.length_a   1.000
_cell.length_b   1.000
_cell.length_c   1.000
_cell.angle_alpha   90.00
_cell.angle_beta   90.00
_cell.angle_gamma   90.00
#
_symmetry.space_group_name_H-M   'P 1'
#
loop_
_entity.id
_entity.type
_entity.pdbx_description
1 polymer ?
#
loop_
_entity_poly.entity_id
_entity_poly.type
_entity_poly.pdbx_seq_one_letter_code
_entity_poly.pdbx_strand_id
1 'polypeptide(L)' 'MFEGQPQAEIDALMKSDPEFKQLYQHHRKLDKKVMDAELGVLPIDDVRLGQMKREKLAAKERLLRIYDRAH' A
#
# COMPACT_ATOMS: atom_id res chain seq x y z
N MET A 1 -1.86 -3.85 -9.00
CA MET A 1 -1.58 -2.45 -8.64
C MET A 1 -2.90 -1.69 -8.56
N PHE A 2 -2.99 -0.58 -7.81
CA PHE A 2 -4.10 0.40 -7.91
C PHE A 2 -3.94 1.31 -9.16
N GLU A 3 -3.02 0.99 -10.07
CA GLU A 3 -2.74 1.72 -11.32
C GLU A 3 -3.91 1.76 -12.31
N GLY A 4 -4.97 0.96 -12.08
CA GLY A 4 -6.19 0.99 -12.87
C GLY A 4 -7.37 1.71 -12.21
N GLN A 5 -7.22 2.19 -10.96
CA GLN A 5 -8.30 2.92 -10.28
C GLN A 5 -8.14 4.43 -10.42
N PRO A 6 -9.24 5.19 -10.55
CA PRO A 6 -9.17 6.63 -10.68
C PRO A 6 -8.55 7.23 -9.42
N GLN A 7 -7.48 8.02 -9.56
CA GLN A 7 -6.91 8.77 -8.43
C GLN A 7 -7.97 9.64 -7.75
N ALA A 8 -8.99 10.10 -8.49
CA ALA A 8 -10.13 10.84 -7.95
C ALA A 8 -10.97 10.03 -6.94
N GLU A 9 -11.18 8.73 -7.17
CA GLU A 9 -11.91 7.87 -6.22
C GLU A 9 -11.08 7.58 -4.98
N ILE A 10 -9.78 7.33 -5.16
CA ILE A 10 -8.85 7.18 -4.04
C ILE A 10 -8.79 8.47 -3.22
N ASP A 11 -8.72 9.65 -3.86
CA ASP A 11 -8.74 10.94 -3.15
C ASP A 11 -10.07 11.22 -2.45
N ALA A 12 -11.20 10.82 -3.04
CA ALA A 12 -12.50 10.91 -2.40
C ALA A 12 -12.57 10.00 -1.16
N LEU A 13 -12.13 8.75 -1.28
CA LEU A 13 -12.00 7.81 -0.17
C LEU A 13 -11.01 8.28 0.90
N MET A 14 -9.88 8.87 0.51
CA MET A 14 -8.93 9.47 1.44
C MET A 14 -9.49 10.68 2.20
N LYS A 15 -10.40 11.43 1.57
CA LYS A 15 -11.10 12.54 2.23
C LYS A 15 -12.19 12.05 3.18
N SER A 16 -12.91 11.00 2.77
CA SER A 16 -14.02 10.43 3.54
C SER A 16 -13.54 9.53 4.68
N ASP A 17 -12.40 8.86 4.51
CA ASP A 17 -11.86 7.86 5.43
C ASP A 17 -10.37 8.14 5.76
N PRO A 18 -10.09 8.63 6.99
CA PRO A 18 -8.72 8.85 7.47
C PRO A 18 -7.88 7.57 7.57
N GLU A 19 -8.52 6.42 7.83
CA GLU A 19 -7.86 5.12 7.92
C GLU A 19 -7.36 4.69 6.54
N PHE A 20 -8.19 4.86 5.50
CA PHE A 20 -7.80 4.61 4.11
C PHE A 20 -6.58 5.45 3.70
N LYS A 21 -6.57 6.74 4.08
CA LYS A 21 -5.43 7.63 3.83
C LYS A 21 -4.14 7.14 4.49
N GLN A 22 -4.19 6.73 5.76
CA GLN A 22 -3.02 6.21 6.46
C GLN A 22 -2.51 4.91 5.83
N LEU A 23 -3.43 3.99 5.50
CA LEU A 23 -3.11 2.72 4.85
C LEU A 23 -2.45 2.91 3.49
N TYR A 24 -2.95 3.83 2.67
CA TYR A 24 -2.40 4.12 1.36
C TYR A 24 -0.99 4.73 1.45
N GLN A 25 -0.79 5.69 2.36
CA GLN A 25 0.53 6.26 2.62
C GLN A 25 1.51 5.21 3.13
N HIS A 26 1.06 4.32 4.01
CA HIS A 26 1.84 3.21 4.53
C HIS A 26 2.24 2.23 3.41
N HIS A 27 1.30 1.83 2.56
CA HIS A 27 1.56 1.03 1.37
C HIS A 27 2.62 1.69 0.48
N ARG A 28 2.49 2.98 0.17
CA ARG A 28 3.45 3.68 -0.70
C ARG A 28 4.86 3.74 -0.10
N LYS A 29 4.96 3.92 1.22
CA LYS A 29 6.25 3.88 1.94
C LYS A 29 6.86 2.48 1.92
N LEU A 30 6.05 1.45 2.14
CA LEU A 30 6.45 0.05 2.07
C LEU A 30 6.95 -0.32 0.68
N ASP A 31 6.20 0.07 -0.35
CA ASP A 31 6.53 -0.17 -1.75
C ASP A 31 7.90 0.43 -2.11
N LYS A 32 8.14 1.68 -1.71
CA LYS A 32 9.43 2.33 -1.90
C LYS A 32 10.55 1.61 -1.16
N LYS A 33 10.34 1.19 0.10
CA LYS A 33 11.33 0.41 0.86
C LYS A 33 11.63 -0.94 0.23
N VAL A 34 10.61 -1.64 -0.27
CA VAL A 34 10.79 -2.91 -1.00
C VAL A 34 11.59 -2.69 -2.26
N MET A 35 11.29 -1.63 -3.03
CA MET A 35 12.03 -1.30 -4.24
C MET A 35 13.49 -0.94 -3.95
N ASP A 36 13.75 -0.12 -2.93
CA ASP A 36 15.12 0.24 -2.50
C ASP A 36 15.90 -1.01 -2.03
N ALA A 37 15.22 -1.96 -1.37
CA ALA A 37 15.81 -3.24 -0.96
C ALA A 37 16.05 -4.19 -2.14
N GLU A 38 15.12 -4.29 -3.09
CA GLU A 38 15.28 -5.09 -4.33
C GLU A 38 16.39 -4.53 -5.22
N LEU A 39 16.62 -3.21 -5.21
CA LEU A 39 17.74 -2.55 -5.88
C LEU A 39 19.08 -2.77 -5.18
N GLY A 40 19.11 -3.43 -4.02
CA GLY A 40 20.32 -3.64 -3.22
C GLY A 40 20.85 -2.36 -2.54
N VAL A 41 20.05 -1.29 -2.51
CA VAL A 41 20.43 0.00 -1.89
C VAL A 41 20.36 -0.09 -0.36
N LEU A 42 19.48 -0.94 0.16
CA LEU A 42 19.37 -1.23 1.58
C LEU A 42 19.75 -2.69 1.87
N PRO A 43 20.64 -2.97 2.83
CA PRO A 43 20.87 -4.33 3.32
C PRO A 43 19.66 -4.76 4.15
N ILE A 44 18.65 -5.28 3.47
CA ILE A 44 17.46 -5.88 4.07
C ILE A 44 17.55 -7.39 3.87
N ASP A 45 17.41 -8.14 4.95
CA ASP A 45 17.33 -9.60 4.90
C ASP A 45 16.11 -10.06 4.08
N ASP A 46 16.27 -11.15 3.31
CA ASP A 46 15.17 -11.75 2.51
C ASP A 46 13.90 -12.00 3.32
N VAL A 47 14.05 -12.31 4.61
CA VAL A 47 12.93 -12.48 5.56
C VAL A 47 12.13 -11.19 5.71
N ARG A 48 12.80 -10.05 5.87
CA ARG A 48 12.15 -8.73 5.97
C ARG A 48 11.53 -8.33 4.64
N LEU A 49 12.20 -8.62 3.51
CA LEU A 49 11.65 -8.37 2.19
C LEU A 49 10.34 -9.15 1.98
N GLY A 50 10.33 -10.42 2.39
CA GLY A 50 9.14 -11.28 2.38
C GLY A 50 8.02 -10.75 3.27
N GLN A 51 8.34 -10.25 4.47
CA GLN A 51 7.36 -9.61 5.36
C GLN A 51 6.77 -8.34 4.73
N MET A 52 7.61 -7.48 4.15
CA MET A 52 7.16 -6.26 3.49
C MET A 52 6.24 -6.54 2.28
N LYS A 53 6.54 -7.58 1.49
CA LYS A 53 5.66 -8.03 0.39
C LYS A 53 4.29 -8.48 0.91
N ARG A 54 4.25 -9.19 2.05
CA ARG A 54 2.99 -9.57 2.71
C ARG A 54 2.25 -8.36 3.27
N GLU A 55 2.94 -7.41 3.89
CA GLU A 55 2.33 -6.17 4.38
C GLU A 55 1.75 -5.33 3.25
N LYS A 56 2.46 -5.24 2.11
CA LYS A 56 1.95 -4.60 0.90
C LYS A 56 0.68 -5.28 0.39
N LEU A 57 0.65 -6.62 0.39
CA LEU A 57 -0.53 -7.39 0.01
C LEU A 57 -1.70 -7.15 0.99
N ALA A 58 -1.46 -7.23 2.30
CA ALA A 58 -2.46 -7.01 3.33
C ALA A 58 -3.01 -5.57 3.32
N ALA A 59 -2.14 -4.57 3.07
CA ALA A 59 -2.55 -3.19 2.90
C ALA A 59 -3.45 -3.03 1.68
N LYS A 60 -3.10 -3.66 0.56
CA LYS A 60 -3.96 -3.68 -0.64
C LYS A 60 -5.31 -4.34 -0.37
N GLU A 61 -5.34 -5.47 0.32
CA GLU A 61 -6.59 -6.16 0.70
C GLU A 61 -7.46 -5.30 1.62
N ARG A 62 -6.86 -4.60 2.59
CA ARG A 62 -7.59 -3.65 3.44
C ARG A 62 -8.14 -2.47 2.66
N LEU A 63 -7.35 -1.87 1.76
CA LEU A 63 -7.82 -0.80 0.89
C LEU A 63 -9.00 -1.27 0.02
N LEU A 64 -8.92 -2.48 -0.53
CA LEU A 64 -10.03 -3.08 -1.29
C LEU A 64 -11.27 -3.30 -0.42
N ARG A 65 -11.14 -3.78 0.82
CA ARG A 65 -12.30 -3.94 1.72
C ARG A 65 -12.96 -2.62 2.10
N ILE A 66 -12.17 -1.57 2.30
CA ILE A 66 -12.71 -0.24 2.59
C ILE A 66 -13.42 0.31 1.35
N TYR A 67 -12.82 0.14 0.17
CA TYR A 67 -13.41 0.50 -1.11
C TYR A 67 -14.74 -0.24 -1.35
N ASP A 68 -14.76 -1.56 -1.15
CA ASP A 68 -15.95 -2.42 -1.29
C ASP A 68 -17.06 -2.07 -0.28
N ARG A 69 -16.71 -1.56 0.90
CA ARG A 69 -17.68 -1.05 1.89
C ARG A 69 -18.25 0.31 1.54
N ALA A 70 -17.52 1.11 0.77
CA ALA A 70 -17.92 2.46 0.40
C ALA A 70 -18.77 2.50 -0.89
N HIS A 71 -18.78 1.39 -1.65
CA HIS A 71 -19.57 1.21 -2.86
C HIS A 71 -20.84 0.40 -2.60
#